data_AF-A0A8J2SZ19-F1
#
_entry.id   AF-A0A8J2SZ19-F1
#
_cell.length_a   1.000
_cell.length_b   1.000
_cell.length_c   1.000
_cell.angle_alpha   90.00
_cell.angle_beta   90.00
_cell.angle_gamma   90.00
#
_symmetry.space_group_name_H-M   'P 1'
#
loop_
_entity.id
_entity.type
_entity.pdbx_description
1 polymer ?
#
loop_
_entity_poly.entity_id
_entity_poly.type
_entity_poly.pdbx_seq_one_letter_code
_entity_poly.pdbx_strand_id
1 'polypeptide(L)'
;MSSQSLTPFLLTKCAACAAPLQTGIKRCSRCKTRYCSAACQREHWRRGGHKATCAKIASRGGAESYHATEEAKEALDVAVQACRYDPKREYLDPIEGATCRICGKEKAEESDEGLVRGCSC
;
A
#
# COMPACT_ATOMS: atom_id res chain seq x y z
N MET A 1 -0.15 -4.96 28.29
CA MET A 1 -0.22 -3.86 27.32
C MET A 1 1.07 -3.87 26.51
N SER A 2 1.08 -4.63 25.42
CA SER A 2 2.28 -4.79 24.60
C SER A 2 2.52 -3.51 23.83
N SER A 3 3.60 -2.81 24.19
CA SER A 3 4.07 -1.62 23.49
C SER A 3 4.36 -2.01 22.03
N GLN A 4 3.48 -1.59 21.13
CA GLN A 4 3.72 -1.70 19.70
C GLN A 4 4.85 -0.73 19.38
N SER A 5 6.08 -1.26 19.34
CA SER A 5 7.24 -0.58 18.80
C SER A 5 6.91 -0.21 17.36
N LEU A 6 6.65 1.09 17.13
CA LEU A 6 6.56 1.65 15.79
C LEU A 6 7.85 1.25 15.07
N THR A 7 7.73 0.31 14.14
CA THR A 7 8.83 -0.10 13.28
C THR A 7 9.45 1.18 12.73
N PRO A 8 10.79 1.35 12.80
CA PRO A 8 11.44 2.55 12.33
C PRO A 8 11.20 2.65 10.82
N PHE A 9 10.14 3.39 10.47
CA PHE A 9 9.74 3.67 9.12
C PHE A 9 11.00 4.08 8.35
N LEU A 10 11.20 3.53 7.15
CA LEU A 10 12.31 3.84 6.25
C LEU A 10 12.49 5.36 5.99
N LEU A 11 11.48 6.15 6.38
CA LEU A 11 11.44 7.59 6.56
C LEU A 11 12.47 8.20 7.52
N THR A 12 12.98 7.40 8.45
CA THR A 12 13.82 7.85 9.57
C THR A 12 15.30 7.51 9.36
N LYS A 13 15.69 6.96 8.21
CA LYS A 13 17.08 6.57 7.92
C LYS A 13 17.56 7.07 6.55
N CYS A 14 18.83 7.42 6.48
CA CYS A 14 19.48 7.84 5.25
C CYS A 14 19.58 6.67 4.28
N ALA A 15 19.10 6.83 3.04
CA ALA A 15 19.19 5.76 2.04
C ALA A 15 20.63 5.41 1.63
N ALA A 16 21.61 6.28 1.90
CA ALA A 16 23.01 6.07 1.53
C ALA A 16 23.86 5.45 2.64
N CYS A 17 23.63 5.83 3.90
CA CYS A 17 24.49 5.46 5.03
C CYS A 17 23.74 4.93 6.25
N ALA A 18 22.42 4.75 6.15
CA ALA A 18 21.53 4.27 7.21
C ALA A 18 21.48 5.13 8.50
N ALA A 19 22.18 6.27 8.54
CA ALA A 19 22.15 7.19 9.68
C ALA A 19 20.72 7.70 9.96
N PRO A 20 20.34 7.90 11.23
CA PRO A 20 19.04 8.45 11.59
C PRO A 20 18.81 9.83 10.95
N LEU A 21 17.57 10.06 10.54
CA LEU A 21 17.11 11.28 9.88
C LEU A 21 16.21 12.08 10.82
N GLN A 22 16.52 13.37 10.96
CA GLN A 22 15.64 14.36 11.56
C GLN A 22 14.43 14.65 10.65
N THR A 23 13.42 15.35 11.17
CA THR A 23 12.31 15.83 10.34
C THR A 23 12.78 16.97 9.41
N GLY A 24 12.09 17.18 8.27
CA GLY A 24 12.34 18.34 7.40
C GLY A 24 13.60 18.30 6.50
N ILE A 25 14.34 17.19 6.46
CA ILE A 25 15.56 17.11 5.63
C ILE A 25 15.27 17.05 4.14
N LYS A 26 16.27 17.48 3.35
CA LYS A 26 16.24 17.43 1.90
C LYS A 26 16.02 16.01 1.39
N ARG A 27 15.16 15.91 0.37
CA ARG A 27 14.78 14.67 -0.30
C ARG A 27 14.97 14.81 -1.80
N CYS A 28 15.10 13.69 -2.50
CA CYS A 28 15.05 13.69 -3.95
C CYS A 28 13.75 14.36 -4.42
N SER A 29 13.85 15.37 -5.26
CA SER A 29 12.69 16.12 -5.76
C SER A 29 11.71 15.23 -6.53
N ARG A 30 12.24 14.21 -7.24
CA ARG A 30 11.47 13.29 -8.07
C ARG A 30 10.78 12.20 -7.26
N CYS A 31 11.56 11.36 -6.58
CA CYS A 31 11.06 10.14 -5.95
C CYS A 31 10.93 10.22 -4.42
N LYS A 32 11.28 11.36 -3.81
CA LYS A 32 11.15 11.63 -2.37
C LYS A 32 12.04 10.80 -1.42
N THR A 33 12.99 10.00 -1.93
CA THR A 33 14.03 9.35 -1.10
C THR A 33 14.80 10.37 -0.27
N ARG A 34 15.05 10.07 1.01
CA ARG A 34 15.64 10.99 2.00
C ARG A 34 17.12 10.73 2.26
N TYR A 35 17.85 11.79 2.54
CA TYR A 35 19.30 11.76 2.79
C TYR A 35 19.66 12.70 3.94
N CYS A 36 20.68 12.35 4.72
CA CYS A 36 21.22 13.27 5.72
C CYS A 36 21.99 14.45 5.08
N SER A 37 22.49 14.29 3.85
CA SER A 37 23.25 15.32 3.14
C SER A 37 23.17 15.20 1.62
N ALA A 38 23.50 16.28 0.91
CA ALA A 38 23.66 16.27 -0.54
C ALA A 38 24.82 15.37 -1.01
N ALA A 39 25.83 15.15 -0.16
CA ALA A 39 26.92 14.22 -0.44
C ALA A 39 26.39 12.78 -0.50
N CYS A 40 25.60 12.37 0.50
CA CYS A 40 24.94 11.07 0.51
C CYS A 40 24.00 10.86 -0.68
N GLN A 41 23.27 11.90 -1.10
CA GLN A 41 22.45 11.81 -2.31
C GLN A 41 23.30 11.55 -3.56
N ARG A 42 24.39 12.30 -3.77
CA ARG A 42 25.29 12.15 -4.93
C ARG A 42 25.97 10.78 -4.94
N GLU A 43 26.38 10.30 -3.78
CA GLU A 43 26.99 8.98 -3.62
C GLU A 43 26.00 7.86 -3.93
N HIS A 44 24.81 7.91 -3.34
CA HIS A 44 23.74 6.94 -3.62
C HIS A 44 23.30 6.98 -5.10
N TRP A 45 23.37 8.14 -5.74
CA TRP A 45 23.13 8.29 -7.17
C TRP A 45 24.16 7.57 -8.04
N ARG A 46 25.46 7.73 -7.74
CA ARG A 46 26.55 7.21 -8.57
C ARG A 46 26.88 5.75 -8.27
N ARG A 47 26.97 5.41 -6.98
CA ARG A 47 27.49 4.11 -6.50
C ARG A 47 26.40 3.23 -5.88
N GLY A 48 25.37 3.83 -5.31
CA GLY A 48 24.29 3.11 -4.64
C GLY A 48 23.09 2.73 -5.52
N GLY A 49 23.17 2.92 -6.85
CA GLY A 49 22.14 2.47 -7.77
C GLY A 49 20.87 3.33 -7.83
N HIS A 50 20.81 4.47 -7.12
CA HIS A 50 19.60 5.31 -7.11
C HIS A 50 19.23 5.82 -8.51
N LYS A 51 20.21 6.05 -9.39
CA LYS A 51 19.97 6.45 -10.78
C LYS A 51 19.05 5.48 -11.52
N ALA A 52 19.21 4.18 -11.30
CA ALA A 52 18.43 3.14 -11.96
C ALA A 52 17.03 2.97 -11.34
N THR A 53 16.90 3.22 -10.03
CA THR A 53 15.65 2.97 -9.30
C THR A 53 14.77 4.21 -9.16
N CYS A 54 15.31 5.42 -9.27
CA CYS A 54 14.60 6.68 -9.02
C CYS A 54 13.29 6.80 -9.83
N ALA A 55 13.31 6.44 -11.12
CA ALA A 55 12.11 6.49 -11.96
C ALA A 55 11.03 5.50 -11.50
N LYS A 56 11.43 4.27 -11.17
CA LYS A 56 10.53 3.21 -10.67
C LYS A 56 9.92 3.57 -9.31
N ILE A 57 10.73 4.18 -8.43
CA ILE A 57 10.26 4.66 -7.14
C ILE A 57 9.24 5.78 -7.33
N ALA A 58 9.52 6.74 -8.23
CA ALA A 58 8.60 7.84 -8.51
C ALA A 58 7.27 7.35 -9.11
N SER A 59 7.30 6.39 -10.04
CA SER A 59 6.07 5.85 -10.66
C SER A 59 5.19 5.09 -9.66
N ARG A 60 5.76 4.60 -8.56
CA ARG A 60 5.03 3.91 -7.49
C ARG A 60 4.57 4.85 -6.36
N GLY A 61 4.54 6.17 -6.59
CA GLY A 61 4.10 7.16 -5.60
C GLY A 61 5.21 7.68 -4.68
N GLY A 62 6.46 7.34 -4.94
CA GLY A 62 7.63 7.80 -4.18
C GLY A 62 8.23 6.73 -3.26
N ALA A 63 9.30 7.10 -2.56
CA ALA A 63 10.12 6.18 -1.76
C ALA A 63 9.33 5.53 -0.63
N GLU A 64 8.39 6.27 -0.03
CA GLU A 64 7.55 5.76 1.05
C GLU A 64 6.64 4.64 0.53
N SER A 65 5.92 4.85 -0.55
CA SER A 65 5.03 3.86 -1.17
C SER A 65 5.78 2.71 -1.86
N TYR A 66 6.95 2.97 -2.44
CA TYR A 66 7.76 1.95 -3.10
C TYR A 66 8.34 0.93 -2.10
N HIS A 67 8.71 1.40 -0.90
CA HIS A 67 9.30 0.56 0.15
C HIS A 67 8.35 0.24 1.31
N ALA A 68 7.12 0.76 1.30
CA ALA A 68 6.04 0.23 2.13
C ALA A 68 5.95 -1.26 1.79
N THR A 69 6.29 -2.07 2.79
CA THR A 69 6.96 -3.37 2.65
C THR A 69 6.10 -4.42 1.98
N GLU A 70 6.73 -5.49 1.48
CA GLU A 70 6.03 -6.75 1.20
C GLU A 70 5.24 -7.21 2.45
N GLU A 71 5.68 -6.90 3.68
CA GLU A 71 4.92 -7.14 4.92
C GLU A 71 3.69 -6.22 5.06
N ALA A 72 3.72 -4.99 4.55
CA ALA A 72 2.54 -4.13 4.51
C ALA A 72 1.56 -4.62 3.44
N LYS A 73 2.07 -5.17 2.33
CA LYS A 73 1.27 -5.86 1.32
C LYS A 73 0.70 -7.17 1.86
N GLU A 74 1.47 -7.93 2.62
CA GLU A 74 1.05 -9.16 3.30
C GLU A 74 0.03 -8.84 4.40
N ALA A 75 0.25 -7.79 5.19
CA ALA A 75 -0.73 -7.33 6.17
C ALA A 75 -2.01 -6.80 5.52
N LEU A 76 -1.90 -6.15 4.35
CA LEU A 76 -3.06 -5.77 3.54
C LEU A 76 -3.78 -7.00 3.01
N ASP A 77 -3.07 -7.99 2.47
CA ASP A 77 -3.65 -9.24 1.98
C ASP A 77 -4.31 -10.02 3.13
N VAL A 78 -3.70 -10.09 4.30
CA VAL A 78 -4.27 -10.69 5.52
C VAL A 78 -5.52 -9.92 5.96
N ALA A 79 -5.52 -8.59 5.94
CA ALA A 79 -6.70 -7.80 6.28
C ALA A 79 -7.83 -7.98 5.25
N VAL A 80 -7.50 -7.99 3.96
CA VAL A 80 -8.45 -8.28 2.87
C VAL A 80 -9.00 -9.69 2.98
N GLN A 81 -8.17 -10.69 3.31
CA GLN A 81 -8.61 -12.05 3.58
C GLN A 81 -9.47 -12.12 4.83
N ALA A 82 -9.14 -11.46 5.94
CA ALA A 82 -10.00 -11.44 7.13
C ALA A 82 -11.35 -10.77 6.87
N CYS A 83 -11.40 -9.74 6.01
CA CYS A 83 -12.65 -9.13 5.57
C CYS A 83 -13.42 -9.99 4.56
N ARG A 84 -12.74 -10.87 3.82
CA ARG A 84 -13.32 -11.81 2.84
C ARG A 84 -13.58 -13.21 3.42
N TYR A 85 -13.02 -13.57 4.55
CA TYR A 85 -13.05 -14.92 5.09
C TYR A 85 -13.97 -14.91 6.31
N ASP A 86 -15.24 -15.19 6.06
CA ASP A 86 -16.07 -15.77 7.11
C ASP A 86 -15.60 -17.22 7.29
N PRO A 87 -15.18 -17.67 8.49
CA PRO A 87 -14.75 -19.05 8.73
C PRO A 87 -15.84 -20.10 8.48
N LYS A 88 -17.06 -19.70 8.11
CA LYS A 88 -18.15 -20.56 7.63
C LYS A 88 -18.34 -20.57 6.10
N ARG A 89 -17.61 -19.75 5.32
CA ARG A 89 -17.73 -19.70 3.85
C ARG A 89 -16.34 -19.60 3.20
N GLU A 90 -15.82 -20.76 2.85
CA GLU A 90 -14.63 -20.94 2.02
C GLU A 90 -14.90 -20.35 0.62
N TYR A 91 -14.25 -19.22 0.29
CA TYR A 91 -14.25 -18.53 -1.02
C TYR A 91 -15.55 -17.78 -1.40
N LEU A 92 -15.53 -16.42 -1.37
CA LEU A 92 -16.65 -15.60 -1.85
C LEU A 92 -16.73 -15.59 -3.39
N ASP A 93 -17.53 -16.51 -3.93
CA ASP A 93 -18.46 -16.17 -5.01
C ASP A 93 -19.46 -15.10 -4.52
N PRO A 94 -20.19 -14.40 -5.43
CA PRO A 94 -21.25 -13.46 -5.05
C PRO A 94 -22.14 -14.13 -4.00
N ILE A 95 -22.34 -13.47 -2.86
CA ILE A 95 -23.06 -14.01 -1.71
C ILE A 95 -24.38 -14.60 -2.21
N GLU A 96 -24.45 -15.93 -2.27
CA GLU A 96 -25.65 -16.65 -2.65
C GLU A 96 -26.74 -16.27 -1.64
N GLY A 97 -27.84 -15.70 -2.12
CA GLY A 97 -28.88 -15.14 -1.28
C GLY A 97 -28.62 -13.75 -0.68
N ALA A 98 -27.61 -13.01 -1.15
CA ALA A 98 -27.51 -11.60 -0.81
C ALA A 98 -28.69 -10.81 -1.39
N THR A 99 -29.39 -10.13 -0.50
CA THR A 99 -30.52 -9.28 -0.83
C THR A 99 -30.07 -7.83 -1.01
N CYS A 100 -30.61 -7.18 -2.04
CA CYS A 100 -30.34 -5.81 -2.35
C CYS A 100 -30.79 -4.91 -1.20
N ARG A 101 -29.88 -4.10 -0.69
CA ARG A 101 -30.21 -3.19 0.42
C ARG A 101 -31.25 -2.13 0.02
N ILE A 102 -31.48 -1.92 -1.28
CA ILE A 102 -32.46 -0.97 -1.81
C ILE A 102 -33.84 -1.62 -1.99
N CYS A 103 -33.93 -2.85 -2.53
CA CYS A 103 -35.22 -3.47 -2.90
C CYS A 103 -35.52 -4.81 -2.18
N GLY A 104 -34.58 -5.37 -1.42
CA GLY A 104 -34.72 -6.61 -0.67
C GLY A 104 -34.68 -7.90 -1.50
N LYS A 105 -34.50 -7.81 -2.83
CA LYS A 105 -34.46 -8.97 -3.73
C LYS A 105 -33.04 -9.47 -3.93
N GLU A 106 -32.91 -10.75 -4.23
CA GLU A 106 -31.66 -11.37 -4.64
C GLU A 106 -31.30 -10.96 -6.07
N LYS A 107 -30.01 -11.05 -6.44
CA LYS A 107 -29.57 -10.69 -7.80
C LYS A 107 -30.21 -11.61 -8.83
N ALA A 108 -30.92 -11.06 -9.81
CA ALA A 108 -31.46 -11.82 -10.93
C ALA A 108 -30.31 -12.38 -11.81
N GLU A 109 -30.42 -13.64 -12.27
CA GLU A 109 -29.33 -14.39 -12.94
C GLU A 109 -28.91 -13.82 -14.31
N GLU A 110 -29.76 -13.01 -14.94
CA GLU A 110 -29.52 -12.43 -16.26
C GLU A 110 -29.70 -10.91 -16.17
N SER A 111 -28.61 -10.20 -15.88
CA SER A 111 -28.62 -8.76 -15.55
C SER A 111 -28.36 -7.88 -16.76
N ASP A 112 -28.71 -6.58 -16.69
CA ASP A 112 -27.77 -5.56 -17.18
C ASP A 112 -27.35 -4.49 -16.16
N GLU A 113 -28.07 -4.19 -15.07
CA GLU A 113 -27.45 -3.60 -13.84
C GLU A 113 -28.23 -3.95 -12.55
N GLY A 114 -27.51 -4.23 -11.44
CA GLY A 114 -28.05 -4.92 -10.26
C GLY A 114 -27.25 -4.82 -8.95
N LEU A 115 -27.89 -5.21 -7.83
CA LEU A 115 -27.50 -5.40 -6.39
C LEU A 115 -26.71 -4.27 -5.70
N VAL A 116 -26.11 -3.39 -6.47
CA VAL A 116 -25.39 -2.19 -6.06
C VAL A 116 -25.77 -1.10 -7.07
N ARG A 117 -24.99 -0.02 -7.16
CA ARG A 117 -25.54 1.32 -7.37
C ARG A 117 -25.86 1.62 -8.83
N GLY A 118 -27.16 1.70 -9.09
CA GLY A 118 -27.74 1.90 -10.42
C GLY A 118 -29.19 1.41 -10.52
N CYS A 119 -29.69 0.69 -9.48
CA CYS A 119 -30.87 -0.19 -9.55
C CYS A 119 -30.39 -1.55 -10.13
N SER A 120 -31.11 -2.43 -10.84
CA SER A 120 -32.54 -2.68 -11.02
C SER A 120 -32.91 -4.15 -10.82
N CYS A 121 -32.05 -4.89 -10.10
CA CYS A 121 -32.32 -6.23 -9.61
C CYS A 121 -32.54 -6.21 -8.09
#